data_AF-A0A929GLR6-F1
#
_entry.id   AF-A0A929GLR6-F1
#
_cell.length_a   1.000
_cell.length_b   1.000
_cell.length_c   1.000
_cell.angle_alpha   90.00
_cell.angle_beta   90.00
_cell.angle_gamma   90.00
#
_symmetry.space_group_name_H-M   'P 1'
#
loop_
_entity.id
_entity.type
_entity.pdbx_description
1 polymer ?
#
loop_
_entity_poly.entity_id
_entity_poly.type
_entity_poly.pdbx_seq_one_letter_code
_entity_poly.pdbx_strand_id
1 'polypeptide(L)'
;MKHLLSYTLIAFLLMATNLIAQETYTVNGEQLTLKTEVDGTITLLWNTLDGEYRYFIKKGTTITELTNTKVDKNYQEEYKQLLQAHTSDVDLSEDKVSLTTKSLSEYFTAYNKLKDPTYIVVENNIKLKTRLGVFAGITNSIYSKNPDNSFLPVLGLDFEIVDDNFLKRHSFVFQFKQTFESSDYKYSASEFSFNYRFKFVKKEKLDVFINTKVAGYSHENIPKLNEDLEIVITTEDSFSALLNFGIGADYALGNGYLTFLYGDIVSIVEGNNGEFPLDFTLGYKLNL
;
A
#
# COMPACT_ATOMS: atom_id res chain seq x y z
N MET A 1 -11.54 21.20 17.88
CA MET A 1 -11.11 21.42 16.47
C MET A 1 -9.88 20.61 16.06
N LYS A 2 -8.87 20.39 16.93
CA LYS A 2 -7.63 19.64 16.60
C LYS A 2 -7.84 18.22 16.04
N HIS A 3 -8.86 17.49 16.50
CA HIS A 3 -9.13 16.14 16.02
C HIS A 3 -10.03 16.08 14.78
N LEU A 4 -10.72 17.17 14.44
CA LEU A 4 -11.68 17.19 13.33
C LEU A 4 -10.97 17.00 11.98
N LEU A 5 -9.78 17.60 11.82
CA LEU A 5 -8.95 17.46 10.62
C LEU A 5 -8.45 16.02 10.44
N SER A 6 -8.02 15.38 11.53
CA SER A 6 -7.55 13.98 11.55
C SER A 6 -8.67 13.00 11.17
N TYR A 7 -9.87 13.17 11.72
CA TYR A 7 -11.03 12.34 11.35
C TYR A 7 -11.47 12.56 9.91
N THR A 8 -11.39 13.79 9.39
CA THR A 8 -11.78 14.10 8.01
C THR A 8 -10.81 13.50 7.00
N LEU A 9 -9.50 13.49 7.29
CA LEU A 9 -8.48 12.89 6.44
C LEU A 9 -8.65 11.35 6.37
N ILE A 10 -8.90 10.70 7.52
CA ILE A 10 -9.20 9.26 7.59
C ILE A 10 -10.48 8.92 6.83
N ALA A 11 -11.52 9.75 6.94
CA ALA A 11 -12.77 9.57 6.19
C ALA A 11 -12.56 9.69 4.67
N PHE A 12 -11.69 10.60 4.21
CA PHE A 12 -11.38 10.77 2.80
C PHE A 12 -10.54 9.61 2.23
N LEU A 13 -9.64 9.03 3.04
CA LEU A 13 -8.87 7.82 2.72
C LEU A 13 -9.77 6.60 2.49
N LEU A 14 -10.89 6.50 3.21
CA LEU A 14 -11.83 5.38 3.11
C LEU A 14 -12.71 5.41 1.85
N MET A 15 -12.86 6.57 1.20
CA MET A 15 -13.75 6.74 0.03
C MET A 15 -13.08 6.49 -1.33
N ALA A 16 -11.78 6.19 -1.37
CA ALA A 16 -11.00 6.10 -2.61
C ALA A 16 -10.99 4.70 -3.26
N THR A 17 -12.07 3.91 -3.17
CA THR A 17 -12.09 2.54 -3.71
C THR A 17 -12.76 2.43 -5.08
N ASN A 18 -11.92 2.03 -6.05
CA ASN A 18 -12.18 1.19 -7.24
C ASN A 18 -13.29 1.60 -8.24
N LEU A 19 -12.87 2.30 -9.29
CA LEU A 19 -13.50 2.28 -10.62
C LEU A 19 -13.25 0.92 -11.30
N ILE A 20 -13.93 -0.14 -10.84
CA ILE A 20 -14.09 -1.35 -11.64
C ILE A 20 -15.39 -1.17 -12.42
N ALA A 21 -15.40 -1.51 -13.71
CA ALA A 21 -16.63 -1.54 -14.50
C ALA A 21 -17.61 -2.52 -13.83
N GLN A 22 -18.59 -1.95 -13.12
CA GLN A 22 -19.64 -2.67 -12.43
C GLN A 22 -20.89 -2.61 -13.31
N GLU A 23 -21.45 -3.77 -13.62
CA GLU A 23 -22.68 -3.90 -14.39
C GLU A 23 -23.75 -4.62 -13.56
N THR A 24 -25.01 -4.30 -13.80
CA THR A 24 -26.15 -4.95 -13.14
C THR A 24 -26.63 -6.12 -13.99
N TYR A 25 -26.72 -7.30 -13.37
CA TYR A 25 -27.15 -8.54 -13.97
C TYR A 25 -28.34 -9.13 -13.22
N THR A 26 -29.25 -9.80 -13.95
CA THR A 26 -30.31 -10.59 -13.32
C THR A 26 -29.86 -12.05 -13.20
N VAL A 27 -29.69 -12.53 -11.98
CA VAL A 27 -29.29 -13.92 -11.67
C VAL A 27 -30.37 -14.53 -10.80
N ASN A 28 -31.01 -15.61 -11.26
CA ASN A 28 -32.10 -16.29 -10.52
C ASN A 28 -33.24 -15.36 -10.05
N GLY A 29 -33.53 -14.29 -10.81
CA GLY A 29 -34.57 -13.30 -10.49
C GLY A 29 -34.11 -12.16 -9.56
N GLU A 30 -32.87 -12.20 -9.07
CA GLU A 30 -32.25 -11.15 -8.27
C GLU A 30 -31.40 -10.23 -9.14
N GLN A 31 -31.44 -8.92 -8.92
CA GLN A 31 -30.54 -7.97 -9.57
C GLN A 31 -29.26 -7.82 -8.76
N LEU A 32 -28.14 -8.29 -9.32
CA LEU A 32 -26.83 -8.24 -8.71
C LEU A 32 -25.93 -7.28 -9.48
N THR A 33 -25.21 -6.42 -8.76
CA THR A 33 -24.11 -5.64 -9.34
C THR A 33 -22.86 -6.49 -9.32
N LEU A 34 -22.27 -6.79 -10.47
CA LEU A 34 -21.10 -7.65 -10.58
C LEU A 34 -19.97 -6.94 -11.34
N LYS A 35 -18.74 -7.30 -10.98
CA LYS A 35 -17.49 -6.85 -11.61
C LYS A 35 -17.01 -7.92 -12.59
N THR A 36 -16.54 -7.50 -13.75
CA THR A 36 -15.90 -8.39 -14.72
C THR A 36 -14.42 -8.56 -14.38
N GLU A 37 -13.99 -9.81 -14.17
CA GLU A 37 -12.60 -10.17 -13.89
C GLU A 37 -11.89 -10.69 -15.14
N VAL A 38 -12.54 -11.58 -15.88
CA VAL A 38 -12.07 -12.11 -17.16
C VAL A 38 -13.24 -11.99 -18.13
N ASP A 39 -13.00 -11.43 -19.32
CA ASP A 39 -13.99 -11.35 -20.39
C ASP A 39 -13.55 -12.18 -21.59
N GLY A 40 -14.46 -12.91 -22.23
CA GLY A 40 -14.15 -13.84 -23.33
C GLY A 40 -15.32 -14.74 -23.69
N THR A 41 -15.06 -15.95 -24.18
CA THR A 41 -16.13 -16.92 -24.51
C THR A 41 -16.92 -17.33 -23.27
N ILE A 42 -16.23 -17.49 -22.14
CA ILE A 42 -16.82 -17.41 -20.80
C ILE A 42 -16.26 -16.20 -20.08
N THR A 43 -17.13 -15.50 -19.35
CA THR A 43 -16.80 -14.33 -18.55
C THR A 43 -16.84 -14.70 -17.07
N LEU A 44 -15.77 -14.40 -16.32
CA LEU A 44 -15.74 -14.50 -14.87
C LEU A 44 -16.26 -13.19 -14.28
N LEU A 45 -17.38 -13.28 -13.57
CA LEU A 45 -17.96 -12.16 -12.84
C LEU A 45 -17.80 -12.40 -11.34
N TRP A 46 -17.69 -11.33 -10.55
CA TRP A 46 -17.67 -11.44 -9.09
C TRP A 46 -18.20 -10.20 -8.39
N ASN A 47 -18.62 -10.36 -7.14
CA ASN A 47 -18.72 -9.24 -6.20
C ASN A 47 -18.57 -9.74 -4.76
N THR A 48 -18.40 -8.81 -3.83
CA THR A 48 -18.54 -9.07 -2.40
C THR A 48 -19.96 -8.73 -1.98
N LEU A 49 -20.73 -9.72 -1.54
CA LEU A 49 -22.11 -9.56 -1.08
C LEU A 49 -22.18 -10.11 0.35
N ASP A 50 -22.72 -9.32 1.27
CA ASP A 50 -22.77 -9.66 2.71
C ASP A 50 -21.41 -10.04 3.32
N GLY A 51 -20.32 -9.45 2.81
CA GLY A 51 -18.95 -9.71 3.26
C GLY A 51 -18.29 -10.93 2.64
N GLU A 52 -19.01 -11.70 1.82
CA GLU A 52 -18.52 -12.94 1.19
C GLU A 52 -18.24 -12.73 -0.30
N TYR A 53 -17.16 -13.32 -0.80
CA TYR A 53 -16.87 -13.33 -2.24
C TYR A 53 -17.80 -14.30 -2.96
N ARG A 54 -18.55 -13.80 -3.93
CA ARG A 54 -19.40 -14.60 -4.81
C ARG A 54 -18.89 -14.49 -6.24
N TYR A 55 -18.77 -15.63 -6.90
CA TYR A 55 -18.24 -15.75 -8.25
C TYR A 55 -19.30 -16.33 -9.17
N PHE A 56 -19.30 -15.90 -10.44
CA PHE A 56 -20.28 -16.33 -11.42
C PHE A 56 -19.58 -16.60 -12.75
N ILE A 57 -20.02 -17.67 -13.42
CA ILE A 57 -19.69 -17.94 -14.81
C ILE A 57 -20.80 -17.40 -15.70
N LYS A 58 -20.44 -16.56 -16.67
CA LYS A 58 -21.35 -16.13 -17.74
C LYS A 58 -20.91 -16.77 -19.05
N LYS A 59 -21.82 -17.48 -19.73
CA LYS A 59 -21.62 -18.07 -21.06
C LYS A 59 -22.79 -17.67 -21.95
N GLY A 60 -22.55 -16.79 -22.91
CA GLY A 60 -23.62 -16.14 -23.66
C GLY A 60 -24.52 -15.28 -22.75
N THR A 61 -25.82 -15.61 -22.71
CA THR A 61 -26.81 -14.92 -21.86
C THR A 61 -27.01 -15.58 -20.49
N THR A 62 -26.48 -16.78 -20.29
CA THR A 62 -26.66 -17.53 -19.04
C THR A 62 -25.60 -17.12 -18.03
N ILE A 63 -26.03 -16.85 -16.80
CA ILE A 63 -25.16 -16.53 -15.66
C ILE A 63 -25.47 -17.54 -14.55
N THR A 64 -24.44 -18.26 -14.12
CA THR A 64 -24.53 -19.30 -13.09
C THR A 64 -23.57 -18.96 -11.95
N GLU A 65 -24.05 -19.00 -10.71
CA GLU A 65 -23.21 -18.82 -9.54
C GLU A 65 -22.33 -20.04 -9.28
N LEU A 66 -21.03 -19.82 -9.02
CA LEU A 66 -20.07 -20.84 -8.64
C LEU A 66 -20.14 -21.09 -7.13
N THR A 67 -21.12 -21.89 -6.72
CA THR A 67 -21.40 -22.17 -5.31
C THR A 67 -20.42 -23.16 -4.70
N ASN A 68 -20.13 -22.99 -3.40
CA ASN A 68 -19.38 -23.97 -2.62
C ASN A 68 -19.97 -24.10 -1.21
N THR A 69 -20.94 -24.99 -1.03
CA THR A 69 -21.64 -25.11 0.26
C THR A 69 -20.83 -25.91 1.27
N LYS A 70 -21.08 -25.66 2.55
CA LYS A 70 -20.43 -26.35 3.65
C LYS A 70 -21.41 -27.30 4.32
N VAL A 71 -21.13 -28.60 4.26
CA VAL A 71 -21.90 -29.66 4.93
C VAL A 71 -20.94 -30.39 5.86
N ASP A 72 -21.34 -30.58 7.13
CA ASP A 72 -20.54 -31.26 8.15
C ASP A 72 -19.09 -30.78 8.25
N LYS A 73 -18.92 -29.45 8.19
CA LYS A 73 -17.64 -28.73 8.20
C LYS A 73 -16.78 -28.85 6.93
N ASN A 74 -17.21 -29.61 5.94
CA ASN A 74 -16.51 -29.82 4.68
C ASN A 74 -17.16 -29.06 3.52
N TYR A 75 -16.32 -28.47 2.68
CA TYR A 75 -16.76 -27.86 1.43
C TYR A 75 -17.08 -28.94 0.40
N GLN A 76 -18.18 -28.77 -0.32
CA GLN A 76 -18.68 -29.75 -1.29
C GLN A 76 -18.09 -29.57 -2.70
N GLU A 77 -17.38 -28.46 -2.96
CA GLU A 77 -16.72 -28.14 -4.23
C GLU A 77 -17.65 -28.16 -5.46
N GLU A 78 -18.92 -27.82 -5.31
CA GLU A 78 -19.93 -27.87 -6.40
C GLU A 78 -19.54 -26.99 -7.59
N TYR A 79 -18.83 -25.89 -7.33
CA TYR A 79 -18.29 -25.02 -8.38
C TYR A 79 -17.44 -25.78 -9.40
N LYS A 80 -16.71 -26.84 -9.01
CA LYS A 80 -15.91 -27.63 -9.96
C LYS A 80 -16.81 -28.36 -10.96
N GLN A 81 -17.90 -28.95 -10.48
CA GLN A 81 -18.90 -29.58 -11.37
C GLN A 81 -19.55 -28.56 -12.30
N LEU A 82 -19.82 -27.35 -11.79
CA LEU A 82 -20.35 -26.25 -12.60
C LEU A 82 -19.34 -25.79 -13.66
N LEU A 83 -18.06 -25.67 -13.31
CA LEU A 83 -16.99 -25.36 -14.26
C LEU A 83 -16.96 -26.43 -15.35
N GLN A 84 -16.84 -27.71 -14.98
CA GLN A 84 -16.82 -28.84 -15.91
C GLN A 84 -18.03 -28.85 -16.84
N ALA A 85 -19.23 -28.62 -16.32
CA ALA A 85 -20.45 -28.57 -17.14
C ALA A 85 -20.39 -27.45 -18.20
N HIS A 86 -19.85 -26.29 -17.85
CA HIS A 86 -19.75 -25.14 -18.76
C HIS A 86 -18.51 -25.17 -19.67
N THR A 87 -17.53 -26.03 -19.40
CA THR A 87 -16.26 -26.13 -20.16
C THR A 87 -15.98 -27.51 -20.77
N SER A 88 -16.93 -28.44 -20.69
CA SER A 88 -16.83 -29.82 -21.21
C SER A 88 -16.50 -29.93 -22.70
N ASP A 89 -16.56 -28.83 -23.44
CA ASP A 89 -16.23 -28.76 -24.86
C ASP A 89 -14.73 -28.56 -25.16
N VAL A 90 -13.87 -28.51 -24.14
CA VAL A 90 -12.40 -28.54 -24.26
C VAL A 90 -11.80 -29.46 -23.20
N ASP A 91 -10.59 -29.97 -23.45
CA ASP A 91 -9.83 -30.74 -22.47
C ASP A 91 -9.16 -29.81 -21.45
N LEU A 92 -9.85 -29.53 -20.34
CA LEU A 92 -9.37 -28.64 -19.28
C LEU A 92 -9.85 -29.12 -17.90
N SER A 93 -8.93 -29.63 -17.08
CA SER A 93 -9.23 -30.14 -15.73
C SER A 93 -9.49 -29.03 -14.71
N GLU A 94 -10.54 -29.22 -13.93
CA GLU A 94 -10.99 -28.39 -12.81
C GLU A 94 -10.42 -28.83 -11.44
N ASP A 95 -9.72 -29.96 -11.36
CA ASP A 95 -9.34 -30.63 -10.09
C ASP A 95 -8.52 -29.73 -9.17
N LYS A 96 -7.61 -28.94 -9.75
CA LYS A 96 -6.70 -28.03 -9.04
C LYS A 96 -7.23 -26.60 -8.93
N VAL A 97 -8.44 -26.34 -9.43
CA VAL A 97 -9.04 -25.01 -9.35
C VAL A 97 -9.52 -24.78 -7.93
N SER A 98 -9.13 -23.65 -7.36
CA SER A 98 -9.62 -23.17 -6.06
C SER A 98 -10.65 -22.07 -6.27
N LEU A 99 -11.66 -21.98 -5.39
CA LEU A 99 -12.66 -20.91 -5.43
C LEU A 99 -12.09 -19.57 -4.92
N THR A 100 -11.13 -19.02 -5.67
CA THR A 100 -10.47 -17.73 -5.43
C THR A 100 -10.39 -16.98 -6.75
N THR A 101 -10.47 -15.64 -6.71
CA THR A 101 -10.41 -14.81 -7.92
C THR A 101 -9.26 -15.22 -8.84
N LYS A 102 -8.04 -15.31 -8.33
CA LYS A 102 -6.85 -15.66 -9.13
C LYS A 102 -6.96 -17.02 -9.80
N SER A 103 -7.29 -18.08 -9.04
CA SER A 103 -7.34 -19.44 -9.59
C SER A 103 -8.47 -19.60 -10.60
N LEU A 104 -9.62 -18.95 -10.38
CA LEU A 104 -10.71 -18.90 -11.36
C LEU A 104 -10.30 -18.10 -12.60
N SER A 105 -9.65 -16.93 -12.45
CA SER A 105 -9.18 -16.13 -13.59
C SER A 105 -8.23 -16.91 -14.48
N GLU A 106 -7.31 -17.67 -13.89
CA GLU A 106 -6.38 -18.55 -14.61
C GLU A 106 -7.13 -19.64 -15.39
N TYR A 107 -8.12 -20.29 -14.77
CA TYR A 107 -8.95 -21.31 -15.42
C TYR A 107 -9.78 -20.75 -16.59
N PHE A 108 -10.48 -19.62 -16.38
CA PHE A 108 -11.29 -18.97 -17.42
C PHE A 108 -10.41 -18.48 -18.58
N THR A 109 -9.24 -17.94 -18.27
CA THR A 109 -8.26 -17.54 -19.28
C THR A 109 -7.77 -18.73 -20.08
N ALA A 110 -7.48 -19.87 -19.43
CA ALA A 110 -7.07 -21.10 -20.11
C ALA A 110 -8.17 -21.61 -21.05
N TYR A 111 -9.42 -21.66 -20.59
CA TYR A 111 -10.57 -22.02 -21.43
C TYR A 111 -10.71 -21.09 -22.63
N ASN A 112 -10.71 -19.77 -22.40
CA ASN A 112 -10.89 -18.78 -23.47
C ASN A 112 -9.79 -18.86 -24.53
N LYS A 113 -8.53 -19.11 -24.12
CA LYS A 113 -7.41 -19.38 -25.05
C LYS A 113 -7.62 -20.62 -25.91
N LEU A 114 -8.11 -21.70 -25.31
CA LEU A 114 -8.36 -22.96 -26.01
C LEU A 114 -9.55 -22.83 -26.98
N LYS A 115 -10.55 -22.02 -26.62
CA LYS A 115 -11.79 -21.90 -27.37
C LYS A 115 -11.76 -20.87 -28.50
N ASP A 116 -11.05 -19.77 -28.29
CA ASP A 116 -10.92 -18.68 -29.25
C ASP A 116 -9.43 -18.38 -29.52
N PRO A 117 -8.89 -18.76 -30.69
CA PRO A 117 -7.50 -18.48 -31.07
C PRO A 117 -7.16 -16.98 -31.16
N THR A 118 -8.16 -16.11 -31.24
CA THR A 118 -8.00 -14.65 -31.28
C THR A 118 -8.12 -14.01 -29.90
N TYR A 119 -8.36 -14.80 -28.85
CA TYR A 119 -8.49 -14.32 -27.49
C TYR A 119 -7.20 -13.66 -26.99
N ILE A 120 -7.32 -12.40 -26.59
CA ILE A 120 -6.22 -11.63 -26.02
C ILE A 120 -6.35 -11.64 -24.51
N VAL A 121 -5.34 -12.18 -23.83
CA VAL A 121 -5.28 -12.13 -22.37
C VAL A 121 -5.00 -10.71 -21.91
N VAL A 122 -5.93 -10.13 -21.15
CA VAL A 122 -5.63 -8.94 -20.35
C VAL A 122 -4.94 -9.41 -19.08
N GLU A 123 -3.61 -9.53 -19.11
CA GLU A 123 -2.84 -9.91 -17.93
C GLU A 123 -2.85 -8.78 -16.89
N ASN A 124 -3.78 -8.87 -15.94
CA ASN A 124 -3.71 -8.12 -14.70
C ASN A 124 -2.76 -8.86 -13.74
N ASN A 125 -1.44 -8.75 -13.98
CA ASN A 125 -0.40 -9.32 -13.12
C ASN A 125 0.19 -8.24 -12.20
N ILE A 126 0.54 -8.58 -10.95
CA ILE A 126 1.29 -7.69 -10.06
C ILE A 126 2.64 -7.38 -10.74
N LYS A 127 2.91 -6.08 -10.97
CA LYS A 127 4.17 -5.62 -11.56
C LYS A 127 4.90 -4.79 -10.53
N LEU A 128 5.61 -5.51 -9.64
CA LEU A 128 6.47 -4.87 -8.65
C LEU A 128 7.58 -4.11 -9.37
N LYS A 129 7.75 -2.84 -9.00
CA LYS A 129 8.93 -2.04 -9.32
C LYS A 129 9.57 -1.57 -8.03
N THR A 130 10.87 -1.36 -8.12
CA THR A 130 11.66 -0.82 -7.02
C THR A 130 12.22 0.54 -7.41
N ARG A 131 12.40 1.39 -6.40
CA ARG A 131 13.02 2.70 -6.56
C ARG A 131 14.07 2.89 -5.48
N LEU A 132 15.19 3.49 -5.85
CA LEU A 132 16.24 3.87 -4.91
C LEU A 132 16.36 5.39 -4.88
N GLY A 133 16.19 5.97 -3.69
CA GLY A 133 16.26 7.40 -3.46
C GLY A 133 17.41 7.80 -2.55
N VAL A 134 17.95 8.98 -2.81
CA VAL A 134 18.82 9.73 -1.88
C VAL A 134 18.09 11.00 -1.50
N PHE A 135 18.20 11.43 -0.24
CA PHE A 135 17.61 12.69 0.21
C PHE A 135 18.50 13.43 1.20
N ALA A 136 18.27 14.73 1.28
CA ALA A 136 18.87 15.64 2.24
C ALA A 136 17.82 16.58 2.81
N GLY A 137 18.05 17.14 3.98
CA GLY A 137 17.07 18.01 4.60
C GLY A 137 17.49 18.60 5.93
N ILE A 138 16.48 19.05 6.67
CA ILE A 138 16.60 19.56 8.02
C ILE A 138 15.49 18.99 8.90
N THR A 139 15.82 18.80 10.18
CA THR A 139 14.83 18.46 11.20
C THR A 139 15.10 19.23 12.49
N ASN A 140 14.08 19.46 13.31
CA ASN A 140 14.24 19.86 14.70
C ASN A 140 14.00 18.69 15.68
N SER A 141 13.90 17.44 15.18
CA SER A 141 13.78 16.23 15.99
C SER A 141 12.76 16.37 17.14
N ILE A 142 11.50 16.70 16.85
CA ILE A 142 10.49 16.99 17.89
C ILE A 142 10.20 15.85 18.89
N TYR A 143 10.67 14.63 18.63
CA TYR A 143 10.57 13.48 19.54
C TYR A 143 11.78 13.36 20.48
N SER A 144 12.74 14.27 20.36
CA SER A 144 13.82 14.46 21.33
C SER A 144 13.60 15.75 22.12
N LYS A 145 14.40 15.99 23.18
CA LYS A 145 14.20 17.14 24.06
C LYS A 145 14.30 18.50 23.34
N ASN A 146 15.27 18.64 22.44
CA ASN A 146 15.63 19.86 21.68
C ASN A 146 15.08 21.20 22.27
N PRO A 147 15.58 21.64 23.44
CA PRO A 147 14.96 22.72 24.20
C PRO A 147 14.99 24.07 23.50
N ASP A 148 15.99 24.30 22.66
CA ASP A 148 16.16 25.56 21.92
C ASP A 148 15.61 25.48 20.48
N ASN A 149 14.87 24.41 20.16
CA ASN A 149 14.29 24.17 18.83
C ASN A 149 15.32 24.32 17.69
N SER A 150 16.53 23.81 17.91
CA SER A 150 17.65 23.90 16.98
C SER A 150 17.43 23.02 15.76
N PHE A 151 17.92 23.46 14.60
CA PHE A 151 17.87 22.68 13.36
C PHE A 151 19.08 21.77 13.22
N LEU A 152 18.81 20.56 12.78
CA LEU A 152 19.77 19.50 12.55
C LEU A 152 19.72 19.11 11.06
N PRO A 153 20.86 19.07 10.36
CA PRO A 153 20.89 18.56 9.00
C PRO A 153 20.64 17.06 8.98
N VAL A 154 19.98 16.58 7.93
CA VAL A 154 19.73 15.16 7.70
C VAL A 154 20.14 14.72 6.30
N LEU A 155 20.57 13.47 6.19
CA LEU A 155 20.81 12.76 4.93
C LEU A 155 20.25 11.35 5.02
N GLY A 156 19.86 10.76 3.89
CA GLY A 156 19.34 9.40 3.93
C GLY A 156 19.08 8.76 2.58
N LEU A 157 18.61 7.52 2.68
CA LEU A 157 18.30 6.62 1.57
C LEU A 157 16.88 6.08 1.69
N ASP A 158 16.19 5.97 0.56
CA ASP A 158 14.88 5.33 0.45
C ASP A 158 14.98 4.13 -0.50
N PHE A 159 14.53 2.96 -0.07
CA PHE A 159 14.21 1.84 -0.96
C PHE A 159 12.69 1.64 -0.99
N GLU A 160 12.06 2.00 -2.10
CA GLU A 160 10.60 1.96 -2.28
C GLU A 160 10.19 0.79 -3.19
N ILE A 161 9.17 0.05 -2.77
CA ILE A 161 8.50 -1.00 -3.54
C ILE A 161 7.10 -0.51 -3.90
N VAL A 162 6.79 -0.51 -5.20
CA VAL A 162 5.48 -0.12 -5.76
C VAL A 162 4.94 -1.24 -6.64
N ASP A 163 3.63 -1.35 -6.75
CA ASP A 163 2.98 -2.11 -7.82
C ASP A 163 2.34 -1.13 -8.81
N ASP A 164 2.81 -1.15 -10.05
CA ASP A 164 2.27 -0.26 -11.09
C ASP A 164 0.96 -0.76 -11.70
N ASN A 165 0.43 -1.91 -11.25
CA ASN A 165 -0.80 -2.50 -11.77
C ASN A 165 -1.99 -2.47 -10.80
N PHE A 166 -2.00 -3.25 -9.72
CA PHE A 166 -3.15 -3.31 -8.81
C PHE A 166 -3.06 -2.26 -7.72
N LEU A 167 -1.93 -2.22 -7.02
CA LEU A 167 -1.75 -1.36 -5.85
C LEU A 167 -1.03 -0.06 -6.20
N LYS A 168 -1.42 0.59 -7.31
CA LYS A 168 -0.76 1.80 -7.87
C LYS A 168 -0.62 2.98 -6.91
N ARG A 169 -1.46 3.01 -5.87
CA ARG A 169 -1.51 4.06 -4.85
C ARG A 169 -0.76 3.68 -3.58
N HIS A 170 -0.28 2.45 -3.46
CA HIS A 170 0.34 1.94 -2.26
C HIS A 170 1.82 1.71 -2.51
N SER A 171 2.63 1.92 -1.49
CA SER A 171 4.04 1.54 -1.52
C SER A 171 4.58 1.28 -0.14
N PHE A 172 5.53 0.36 -0.08
CA PHE A 172 6.34 0.12 1.10
C PHE A 172 7.71 0.74 0.90
N VAL A 173 8.25 1.34 1.97
CA VAL A 173 9.52 2.05 1.91
C VAL A 173 10.36 1.65 3.11
N PHE A 174 11.57 1.20 2.83
CA PHE A 174 12.62 1.04 3.82
C PHE A 174 13.51 2.27 3.75
N GLN A 175 13.57 3.02 4.83
CA GLN A 175 14.30 4.27 4.90
C GLN A 175 15.46 4.13 5.87
N PHE A 176 16.60 4.69 5.48
CA PHE A 176 17.69 5.02 6.39
C PHE A 176 17.80 6.54 6.48
N LYS A 177 17.79 7.09 7.69
CA LYS A 177 17.94 8.52 7.97
C LYS A 177 19.06 8.75 8.98
N GLN A 178 20.05 9.55 8.61
CA GLN A 178 21.07 10.06 9.51
C GLN A 178 20.75 11.52 9.86
N THR A 179 20.60 11.78 11.15
CA THR A 179 20.54 13.13 11.73
C THR A 179 21.91 13.49 12.30
N PHE A 180 22.44 14.63 11.90
CA PHE A 180 23.74 15.12 12.36
C PHE A 180 23.56 16.18 13.44
N GLU A 181 24.47 16.21 14.42
CA GLU A 181 24.48 17.25 15.43
C GLU A 181 24.77 18.64 14.84
N SER A 182 24.41 19.68 15.59
CA SER A 182 24.76 21.07 15.29
C SER A 182 25.67 21.66 16.39
N SER A 183 26.02 22.94 16.26
CA SER A 183 26.70 23.67 17.35
C SER A 183 25.80 23.79 18.58
N ASP A 184 24.50 23.96 18.35
CA ASP A 184 23.53 24.38 19.36
C ASP A 184 22.83 23.17 19.99
N TYR A 185 22.78 22.04 19.28
CA TYR A 185 22.19 20.82 19.78
C TYR A 185 23.03 19.58 19.42
N LYS A 186 23.62 18.97 20.45
CA LYS A 186 24.51 17.80 20.38
C LYS A 186 23.78 16.45 20.27
N TYR A 187 22.64 16.45 19.60
CA TYR A 187 21.90 15.23 19.30
C TYR A 187 22.23 14.74 17.89
N SER A 188 22.44 13.43 17.76
CA SER A 188 22.60 12.76 16.47
C SER A 188 21.88 11.43 16.50
N ALA A 189 21.38 10.96 15.37
CA ALA A 189 20.71 9.66 15.30
C ALA A 189 20.90 8.97 13.96
N SER A 190 21.03 7.65 14.00
CA SER A 190 20.93 6.77 12.84
C SER A 190 19.64 5.97 12.94
N GLU A 191 18.71 6.18 12.02
CA GLU A 191 17.39 5.54 12.04
C GLU A 191 17.19 4.66 10.80
N PHE A 192 16.76 3.42 11.02
CA PHE A 192 16.19 2.55 10.00
C PHE A 192 14.69 2.42 10.24
N SER A 193 13.87 2.77 9.24
CA SER A 193 12.42 2.74 9.40
C SER A 193 11.68 2.05 8.26
N PHE A 194 10.63 1.33 8.63
CA PHE A 194 9.65 0.77 7.71
C PHE A 194 8.46 1.71 7.61
N ASN A 195 8.20 2.14 6.38
CA ASN A 195 7.21 3.15 6.07
C ASN A 195 6.19 2.59 5.07
N TYR A 196 4.95 2.98 5.24
CA TYR A 196 3.88 2.75 4.28
C TYR A 196 3.45 4.09 3.70
N ARG A 197 3.34 4.19 2.36
CA ARG A 197 2.85 5.39 1.69
C ARG A 197 1.57 5.11 0.94
N PHE A 198 0.60 6.00 1.12
CA PHE A 198 -0.65 6.02 0.35
C PHE A 198 -0.76 7.30 -0.47
N LYS A 199 -0.80 7.13 -1.80
CA LYS A 199 -0.88 8.18 -2.82
C LYS A 199 -2.34 8.55 -3.07
N PHE A 200 -2.84 9.55 -2.34
CA PHE A 200 -4.22 10.04 -2.49
C PHE A 200 -4.40 10.88 -3.76
N VAL A 201 -3.35 11.58 -4.20
CA VAL A 201 -3.25 12.12 -5.57
C VAL A 201 -2.32 11.23 -6.38
N LYS A 202 -2.79 10.77 -7.54
CA LYS A 202 -1.98 10.04 -8.52
C LYS A 202 -2.25 10.59 -9.91
N LYS A 203 -1.26 11.24 -10.52
CA LYS A 203 -1.31 11.85 -11.85
C LYS A 203 -0.06 11.47 -12.63
N GLU A 204 -0.04 11.73 -13.94
CA GLU A 204 1.07 11.36 -14.82
C GLU A 204 2.43 11.89 -14.34
N LYS A 205 2.47 13.12 -13.81
CA LYS A 205 3.71 13.76 -13.33
C LYS A 205 3.77 14.03 -11.84
N LEU A 206 2.67 13.85 -11.11
CA LEU A 206 2.59 14.24 -9.70
C LEU A 206 1.83 13.19 -8.90
N ASP A 207 2.51 12.63 -7.92
CA ASP A 207 1.91 11.83 -6.86
C ASP A 207 2.01 12.62 -5.56
N VAL A 208 0.91 12.71 -4.80
CA VAL A 208 0.90 13.27 -3.44
C VAL A 208 0.45 12.18 -2.49
N PHE A 209 1.22 11.97 -1.44
CA PHE A 209 1.08 10.83 -0.56
C PHE A 209 1.16 11.20 0.92
N ILE A 210 0.48 10.38 1.72
CA ILE A 210 0.72 10.30 3.15
C ILE A 210 1.82 9.27 3.36
N ASN A 211 2.81 9.60 4.18
CA ASN A 211 3.85 8.68 4.64
C ASN A 211 3.58 8.32 6.09
N THR A 212 3.55 7.04 6.41
CA THR A 212 3.39 6.55 7.78
C THR A 212 4.61 5.71 8.13
N LYS A 213 5.39 6.16 9.12
CA LYS A 213 6.44 5.37 9.75
C LYS A 213 5.78 4.39 10.72
N VAL A 214 5.89 3.09 10.44
CA VAL A 214 5.16 2.02 11.14
C VAL A 214 6.03 1.32 12.17
N ALA A 215 7.32 1.22 11.90
CA ALA A 215 8.30 0.70 12.84
C ALA A 215 9.67 1.28 12.53
N GLY A 216 10.53 1.35 13.53
CA GLY A 216 11.90 1.81 13.34
C GLY A 216 12.85 1.29 14.40
N TYR A 217 14.10 1.15 14.01
CA TYR A 217 15.25 1.06 14.90
C TYR A 217 15.99 2.39 14.86
N SER A 218 16.38 2.91 16.02
CA SER A 218 17.21 4.11 16.13
C SER A 218 18.39 3.86 17.07
N HIS A 219 19.55 4.33 16.64
CA HIS A 219 20.74 4.52 17.46
C HIS A 219 20.94 6.01 17.67
N GLU A 220 20.84 6.48 18.90
CA GLU A 220 20.81 7.90 19.25
C GLU A 220 21.95 8.28 20.19
N ASN A 221 22.57 9.43 19.94
CA ASN A 221 23.42 10.11 20.90
C ASN A 221 22.66 11.31 21.45
N ILE A 222 22.37 11.28 22.74
CA ILE A 222 21.46 12.20 23.41
C ILE A 222 22.23 13.02 24.44
N PRO A 223 22.18 14.37 24.38
CA PRO A 223 22.74 15.20 25.44
C PRO A 223 21.84 15.14 26.68
N LYS A 224 22.41 14.78 27.83
CA LYS A 224 21.75 14.72 29.14
C LYS A 224 22.56 15.48 30.18
N LEU A 225 21.87 16.07 31.15
CA LEU A 225 22.50 16.65 32.35
C LEU A 225 22.84 15.51 33.32
N ASN A 226 24.09 15.46 33.78
CA ASN A 226 24.48 14.59 34.89
C ASN A 226 24.11 15.20 36.25
N GLU A 227 24.47 14.52 37.35
CA GLU A 227 24.22 14.99 38.72
C GLU A 227 24.89 16.34 39.03
N ASP A 228 25.99 16.66 38.34
CA ASP A 228 26.75 17.90 38.47
C ASP A 228 26.25 19.02 37.54
N LEU A 229 25.13 18.83 36.85
CA LEU A 229 24.56 19.75 35.86
C LEU A 229 25.47 20.01 34.65
N GLU A 230 26.36 19.07 34.33
CA GLU A 230 27.15 19.09 33.10
C GLU A 230 26.46 18.30 32.00
N ILE A 231 26.63 18.74 30.74
CA ILE A 231 26.10 18.02 29.58
C ILE A 231 27.02 16.84 29.25
N VAL A 232 26.46 15.64 29.33
CA VAL A 232 27.10 14.38 28.95
C VAL A 232 26.32 13.74 27.80
N ILE A 233 27.02 13.14 26.85
CA ILE A 233 26.39 12.38 25.76
C ILE A 233 26.11 10.96 26.23
N THR A 234 24.85 10.55 26.14
CA THR A 234 24.40 9.17 26.38
C THR A 234 24.00 8.53 25.07
N THR A 235 24.40 7.28 24.85
CA THR A 235 23.99 6.50 23.67
C THR A 235 22.81 5.60 24.03
N GLU A 236 21.78 5.60 23.19
CA GLU A 236 20.60 4.75 23.35
C GLU A 236 20.26 4.04 22.03
N ASP A 237 19.88 2.77 22.16
CA ASP A 237 19.35 1.96 21.07
C ASP A 237 17.90 1.63 21.36
N SER A 238 17.02 1.81 20.38
CA SER A 238 15.61 1.49 20.54
C SER A 238 15.03 0.88 19.27
N PHE A 239 14.10 -0.05 19.46
CA PHE A 239 13.22 -0.53 18.40
C PHE A 239 11.78 -0.29 18.85
N SER A 240 11.02 0.41 18.01
CA SER A 240 9.69 0.88 18.35
C SER A 240 8.71 0.59 17.24
N ALA A 241 7.50 0.18 17.62
CA ALA A 241 6.35 0.33 16.74
C ALA A 241 5.96 1.82 16.74
N LEU A 242 5.84 2.38 15.55
CA LEU A 242 5.66 3.80 15.32
C LEU A 242 4.35 4.03 14.59
N LEU A 243 3.80 5.23 14.72
CA LEU A 243 2.67 5.70 13.93
C LEU A 243 2.87 7.19 13.67
N ASN A 244 3.99 7.50 13.01
CA ASN A 244 4.39 8.86 12.71
C ASN A 244 3.98 9.20 11.29
N PHE A 245 3.26 10.31 11.13
CA PHE A 245 2.67 10.70 9.87
C PHE A 245 3.41 11.89 9.26
N GLY A 246 3.59 11.81 7.95
CA GLY A 246 4.09 12.89 7.12
C GLY A 246 3.29 13.01 5.82
N ILE A 247 3.53 14.07 5.08
CA ILE A 247 3.00 14.28 3.74
C ILE A 247 4.15 14.51 2.77
N GLY A 248 4.08 13.91 1.59
CA GLY A 248 5.09 14.07 0.56
C GLY A 248 4.50 14.18 -0.83
N ALA A 249 5.35 14.60 -1.75
CA ALA A 249 5.05 14.71 -3.16
C ALA A 249 6.21 14.15 -3.99
N ASP A 250 5.89 13.30 -4.96
CA ASP A 250 6.81 12.84 -5.99
C ASP A 250 6.45 13.54 -7.31
N TYR A 251 7.40 14.25 -7.90
CA TYR A 251 7.26 14.86 -9.22
C TYR A 251 8.14 14.13 -10.24
N ALA A 252 7.53 13.58 -11.28
CA ALA A 252 8.24 12.82 -12.32
C ALA A 252 9.24 13.72 -13.06
N LEU A 253 10.51 13.31 -13.07
CA LEU A 253 11.60 14.04 -13.71
C LEU A 253 12.65 13.05 -14.23
N GLY A 254 12.89 13.03 -15.55
CA GLY A 254 13.84 12.10 -16.16
C GLY A 254 13.43 10.64 -15.95
N ASN A 255 14.39 9.79 -15.53
CA ASN A 255 14.14 8.38 -15.22
C ASN A 255 13.68 8.14 -13.75
N GLY A 256 13.20 9.19 -13.08
CA GLY A 256 12.95 9.15 -11.65
C GLY A 256 11.93 10.19 -11.19
N TYR A 257 12.03 10.52 -9.91
CA TYR A 257 11.14 11.46 -9.25
C TYR A 257 11.95 12.40 -8.35
N LEU A 258 11.69 13.70 -8.46
CA LEU A 258 12.02 14.64 -7.39
C LEU A 258 11.03 14.41 -6.26
N THR A 259 11.53 14.10 -5.07
CA THR A 259 10.72 13.77 -3.90
C THR A 259 10.87 14.84 -2.84
N PHE A 260 9.76 15.41 -2.42
CA PHE A 260 9.68 16.23 -1.22
C PHE A 260 8.89 15.49 -0.14
N LEU A 261 9.36 15.55 1.11
CA LEU A 261 8.67 14.98 2.26
C LEU A 261 8.73 15.98 3.42
N TYR A 262 7.55 16.28 3.98
CA TYR A 262 7.42 16.82 5.33
C TYR A 262 7.06 15.64 6.25
N GLY A 263 8.08 15.08 6.89
CA GLY A 263 7.99 13.94 7.79
C GLY A 263 7.58 14.33 9.21
N ASP A 264 7.39 13.31 10.05
CA ASP A 264 7.30 13.44 11.51
C ASP A 264 6.36 14.58 12.02
N ILE A 265 5.28 14.88 11.28
CA ILE A 265 4.31 15.97 11.58
C ILE A 265 3.58 15.70 12.88
N VAL A 266 3.20 14.44 13.09
CA VAL A 266 2.49 13.99 14.28
C VAL A 266 2.71 12.50 14.48
N SER A 267 2.81 12.07 15.73
CA SER A 267 2.77 10.67 16.13
C SER A 267 1.52 10.38 16.96
N ILE A 268 1.00 9.16 16.83
CA ILE A 268 -0.07 8.65 17.71
C ILE A 268 0.50 8.02 18.98
N VAL A 269 1.75 7.53 18.92
CA VAL A 269 2.35 6.68 19.96
C VAL A 269 3.50 7.36 20.70
N GLU A 270 4.08 8.42 20.13
CA GLU A 270 5.19 9.19 20.73
C GLU A 270 4.73 10.58 21.16
N GLY A 271 5.22 11.02 22.32
CA GLY A 271 5.09 12.40 22.77
C GLY A 271 6.10 13.30 22.06
N ASN A 272 5.71 14.54 21.74
CA ASN A 272 6.64 15.54 21.23
C ASN A 272 7.10 16.52 22.33
N ASN A 273 8.13 17.29 22.05
CA ASN A 273 8.70 18.30 22.95
C ASN A 273 7.87 19.61 23.01
N GLY A 274 6.71 19.68 22.35
CA GLY A 274 5.86 20.87 22.29
C GLY A 274 6.19 21.85 21.17
N GLU A 275 7.29 21.67 20.45
CA GLU A 275 7.68 22.53 19.33
C GLU A 275 6.86 22.22 18.07
N PHE A 276 6.81 23.19 17.16
CA PHE A 276 6.23 22.96 15.83
C PHE A 276 7.11 21.96 15.04
N PRO A 277 6.54 20.91 14.43
CA PRO A 277 7.32 19.92 13.71
C PRO A 277 8.04 20.54 12.52
N LEU A 278 9.34 20.27 12.41
CA LEU A 278 10.12 20.60 11.23
C LEU A 278 10.92 19.35 10.88
N ASP A 279 10.55 18.70 9.78
CA ASP A 279 11.27 17.55 9.21
C ASP A 279 11.06 17.59 7.70
N PHE A 280 11.84 18.41 7.02
CA PHE A 280 11.72 18.63 5.58
C PHE A 280 12.88 17.98 4.87
N THR A 281 12.57 17.09 3.93
CA THR A 281 13.58 16.49 3.05
C THR A 281 13.24 16.68 1.59
N LEU A 282 14.28 16.86 0.79
CA LEU A 282 14.23 16.90 -0.66
C LEU A 282 15.23 15.86 -1.18
N GLY A 283 14.79 15.06 -2.13
CA GLY A 283 15.58 13.97 -2.66
C GLY A 283 15.22 13.64 -4.09
N TYR A 284 15.93 12.66 -4.64
CA TYR A 284 15.66 12.14 -5.97
C TYR A 284 15.66 10.61 -5.94
N LYS A 285 14.60 10.01 -6.48
CA LYS A 285 14.41 8.55 -6.58
C LYS A 285 14.58 8.09 -8.02
N LEU A 286 15.48 7.15 -8.25
CA LEU A 286 15.65 6.45 -9.52
C LEU A 286 14.74 5.24 -9.58
N ASN A 287 14.11 5.01 -10.74
CA ASN A 287 13.51 3.70 -11.01
C ASN A 287 14.63 2.70 -11.34
N LEU A 288 14.58 1.51 -10.73
CA LEU A 288 15.51 0.40 -10.99
C LEU A 288 14.96 -0.55 -12.05
#